data_AF-A0A349JGW9-F1
#
_entry.id   AF-A0A349JGW9-F1
#
_cell.length_a   1.000
_cell.length_b   1.000
_cell.length_c   1.000
_cell.angle_alpha   90.00
_cell.angle_beta   90.00
_cell.angle_gamma   90.00
#
_symmetry.space_group_name_H-M   'P 1'
#
loop_
_entity.id
_entity.type
_entity.pdbx_description
1 polymer ?
#
loop_
_entity_poly.entity_id
_entity_poly.type
_entity_poly.pdbx_seq_one_letter_code
_entity_poly.pdbx_strand_id
1 'polypeptide(L)'
;MDEDSWSDEFKPTNPHNIMGCVLSSLLSSRFDYMAPTVGLVNVETCVQHYQGLERLGFQAADLHCEGYVLQVEPNQPPNSRN
;
A
#
# COMPACT_ATOMS: atom_id res chain seq x y z
N MET A 1 23.00 33.44 -0.08
CA MET A 1 21.86 33.00 0.76
C MET A 1 20.74 32.79 -0.23
N ASP A 2 20.73 31.63 -0.86
CA ASP A 2 19.81 31.33 -1.97
C ASP A 2 18.53 30.76 -1.36
N GLU A 3 17.47 31.58 -1.34
CA GLU A 3 16.13 31.23 -0.84
C GLU A 3 15.33 30.29 -1.77
N ASP A 4 15.95 29.76 -2.83
CA ASP A 4 15.24 28.94 -3.83
C ASP A 4 15.38 27.41 -3.63
N SER A 5 16.13 26.96 -2.61
CA SER A 5 16.44 25.53 -2.40
C SER A 5 15.33 24.72 -1.72
N TRP A 6 14.12 25.26 -1.53
CA TRP A 6 13.00 24.56 -0.87
C TRP A 6 11.81 24.25 -1.78
N SER A 7 12.02 24.30 -3.10
CA SER A 7 11.03 23.81 -4.06
C SER A 7 11.30 22.33 -4.38
N ASP A 8 11.39 21.48 -3.35
CA ASP A 8 11.29 20.03 -3.56
C ASP A 8 9.88 19.79 -4.12
N GLU A 9 9.85 19.51 -5.41
CA GLU A 9 8.66 19.40 -6.26
C GLU A 9 7.62 18.48 -5.61
N PHE A 10 6.59 19.07 -4.98
CA PHE A 10 5.46 18.33 -4.45
C PHE A 10 4.67 17.74 -5.63
N LYS A 11 5.06 16.54 -6.07
CA LYS A 11 4.29 15.80 -7.05
C LYS A 11 2.99 15.32 -6.39
N PRO A 12 1.82 15.63 -6.97
CA PRO A 12 0.55 15.11 -6.47
C PRO A 12 0.61 13.58 -6.42
N THR A 13 0.38 13.01 -5.24
CA THR A 13 0.18 11.56 -5.10
C THR A 13 -1.08 11.16 -5.87
N ASN A 14 -1.03 10.02 -6.56
CA ASN A 14 -2.18 9.46 -7.26
C ASN A 14 -3.41 9.44 -6.32
N PRO A 15 -4.57 10.01 -6.71
CA PRO A 15 -5.77 10.08 -5.85
C PRO A 15 -6.35 8.71 -5.48
N HIS A 16 -5.93 7.65 -6.17
CA HIS A 16 -6.27 6.26 -5.85
C HIS A 16 -5.35 5.63 -4.80
N ASN A 17 -4.31 6.35 -4.35
CA ASN A 17 -3.38 5.88 -3.33
C ASN A 17 -3.72 6.50 -1.97
N ILE A 18 -3.60 5.69 -0.93
CA ILE A 18 -3.80 6.10 0.46
C ILE A 18 -2.69 5.50 1.31
N MET A 19 -2.15 6.28 2.25
CA MET A 19 -1.18 5.76 3.21
C MET A 19 -1.80 4.68 4.08
N GLY A 20 -1.05 3.60 4.33
CA GLY A 20 -1.54 2.46 5.10
C GLY A 20 -2.04 2.81 6.50
N CYS A 21 -1.42 3.76 7.20
CA CYS A 21 -1.84 4.20 8.52
C CYS A 21 -3.18 4.96 8.50
N VAL A 22 -3.40 5.82 7.50
CA VAL A 22 -4.66 6.55 7.31
C VAL A 22 -5.78 5.56 6.97
N LEU A 23 -5.51 4.65 6.03
CA LEU A 23 -6.44 3.59 5.66
C LEU A 23 -6.80 2.72 6.87
N SER A 24 -5.80 2.25 7.62
CA SER A 24 -6.01 1.43 8.81
C SER A 24 -6.89 2.14 9.85
N SER A 25 -6.66 3.44 10.08
CA SER A 25 -7.47 4.23 11.03
C SER A 25 -8.93 4.33 10.58
N LEU A 26 -9.17 4.57 9.29
CA LEU A 26 -10.51 4.62 8.72
C LEU A 26 -11.24 3.28 8.85
N LEU A 27 -10.56 2.17 8.52
CA LEU A 27 -11.15 0.84 8.58
C LEU A 27 -11.52 0.45 10.01
N SER A 28 -10.62 0.67 10.98
CA SER A 28 -10.89 0.34 12.37
C SER A 28 -11.92 1.25 13.04
N SER A 29 -12.14 2.47 12.53
CA SER A 29 -13.25 3.33 12.98
C SER A 29 -14.61 2.93 12.44
N ARG A 30 -14.65 2.21 11.30
CA ARG A 30 -15.87 1.90 10.56
C ARG A 30 -16.37 0.48 10.78
N PHE A 31 -15.46 -0.47 10.99
CA PHE A 31 -15.76 -1.90 11.01
C PHE A 31 -15.39 -2.52 12.36
N ASP A 32 -16.38 -2.96 13.13
CA ASP A 32 -16.20 -3.54 14.46
C ASP A 32 -15.31 -4.79 14.48
N TYR A 33 -15.21 -5.50 13.35
CA TYR A 33 -14.39 -6.70 13.20
C TYR A 33 -12.93 -6.41 12.84
N MET A 34 -12.55 -5.15 12.60
CA MET A 34 -11.17 -4.74 12.31
C MET A 34 -10.61 -3.90 13.45
N ALA A 35 -10.11 -4.55 14.49
CA ALA A 35 -9.53 -3.85 15.63
C ALA A 35 -8.32 -2.98 15.21
N PRO A 36 -8.10 -1.82 15.86
CA PRO A 36 -6.89 -1.04 15.64
C PRO A 36 -5.63 -1.86 15.94
N THR A 37 -4.67 -1.84 15.01
CA THR A 37 -3.40 -2.53 15.16
C THR A 37 -2.34 -1.61 15.78
N VAL A 38 -2.22 -1.64 17.12
CA VAL A 38 -1.25 -0.84 17.87
C VAL A 38 -0.06 -1.70 18.30
N GLY A 39 1.16 -1.28 17.95
CA GLY A 39 2.38 -2.01 18.29
C GLY A 39 2.63 -3.23 17.41
N LEU A 40 3.27 -4.26 17.97
CA LEU A 40 3.51 -5.51 17.25
C LEU A 40 2.22 -6.33 17.14
N VAL A 41 1.84 -6.62 15.91
CA VAL A 41 0.62 -7.34 15.57
C VAL A 41 0.95 -8.81 15.34
N ASN A 42 0.11 -9.72 15.81
CA ASN A 42 0.29 -11.14 15.53
C ASN A 42 -0.05 -11.46 14.07
N VAL A 43 0.47 -12.58 13.56
CA VAL A 43 0.27 -13.01 12.16
C VAL A 43 -1.20 -13.19 11.79
N GLU A 44 -2.01 -13.73 12.70
CA GLU A 44 -3.42 -14.00 12.44
C GLU A 44 -4.19 -12.69 12.16
N THR A 45 -3.99 -11.67 12.99
CA THR A 45 -4.57 -10.33 12.79
C THR A 45 -4.07 -9.70 11.50
N CYS A 46 -2.79 -9.84 11.15
CA CYS A 46 -2.27 -9.35 9.87
C CYS A 46 -2.99 -9.98 8.66
N VAL A 47 -3.20 -11.31 8.70
CA VAL A 47 -3.90 -12.04 7.63
C VAL A 47 -5.37 -11.63 7.56
N GLN A 48 -6.05 -11.49 8.69
CA GLN A 48 -7.44 -11.02 8.74
C GLN A 48 -7.60 -9.62 8.15
N HIS A 49 -6.68 -8.69 8.48
CA HIS A 49 -6.68 -7.34 7.90
C HIS A 49 -6.43 -7.38 6.39
N TYR A 50 -5.46 -8.16 5.92
CA TYR A 50 -5.19 -8.34 4.49
C TYR A 50 -6.43 -8.85 3.73
N GLN A 51 -7.07 -9.90 4.23
CA GLN A 51 -8.30 -10.44 3.61
C GLN A 51 -9.46 -9.42 3.64
N GLY A 52 -9.56 -8.62 4.69
CA GLY A 52 -10.53 -7.53 4.78
C GLY A 52 -10.31 -6.47 3.68
N LEU A 53 -9.05 -6.10 3.43
CA LEU A 53 -8.67 -5.17 2.37
C LEU A 53 -9.03 -5.72 0.98
N GLU A 54 -8.70 -6.98 0.70
CA GLU A 54 -9.04 -7.60 -0.59
C GLU A 54 -10.56 -7.62 -0.84
N ARG A 55 -11.36 -7.95 0.18
CA ARG A 55 -12.84 -7.94 0.07
C ARG A 55 -13.41 -6.55 -0.20
N LEU A 56 -12.74 -5.50 0.24
CA LEU A 56 -13.11 -4.11 0.00
C LEU A 56 -12.60 -3.58 -1.36
N GLY A 57 -11.85 -4.40 -2.11
CA GLY A 57 -11.30 -4.04 -3.40
C GLY A 57 -10.01 -3.22 -3.33
N PHE A 58 -9.37 -3.15 -2.16
CA PHE A 58 -8.04 -2.53 -2.04
C PHE A 58 -6.95 -3.50 -2.46
N GLN A 59 -5.87 -2.94 -2.99
CA GLN A 59 -4.66 -3.68 -3.37
C GLN A 59 -3.46 -3.11 -2.62
N ALA A 60 -2.39 -3.91 -2.52
CA ALA A 60 -1.12 -3.43 -2.04
C ALA A 60 -0.58 -2.34 -2.98
N ALA A 61 0.25 -1.45 -2.43
CA ALA A 61 0.98 -0.49 -3.26
C ALA A 61 1.90 -1.23 -4.24
N ASP A 62 2.24 -0.56 -5.34
CA ASP A 62 3.25 -1.03 -6.28
C ASP A 62 4.59 -1.28 -5.55
N LEU A 63 5.45 -2.10 -6.15
CA LEU A 63 6.75 -2.35 -5.55
C LEU A 63 7.61 -1.08 -5.69
N HIS A 64 7.94 -0.45 -4.57
CA HIS A 64 8.79 0.75 -4.54
C HIS A 64 10.20 0.42 -4.06
N CYS A 65 11.20 1.04 -4.70
CA CYS A 65 12.58 1.10 -4.24
C CYS A 65 13.02 2.57 -4.25
N GLU A 66 13.10 3.18 -3.07
CA GLU A 66 13.28 4.63 -2.91
C GLU A 66 12.24 5.41 -3.72
N GLY A 67 12.68 6.37 -4.56
CA GLY A 67 11.80 7.14 -5.45
C GLY A 67 11.34 6.41 -6.71
N TYR A 68 11.68 5.13 -6.87
CA TYR A 68 11.40 4.37 -8.10
C TYR A 68 10.32 3.32 -7.90
N VAL A 69 9.36 3.26 -8.83
CA VAL A 69 8.39 2.18 -8.93
C VAL A 69 9.01 1.07 -9.79
N LEU A 70 9.19 -0.11 -9.22
CA LEU A 70 9.65 -1.30 -9.91
C LEU A 70 8.52 -1.87 -10.76
N GLN A 71 8.79 -2.04 -12.05
CA GLN A 71 7.86 -2.69 -12.97
C GLN A 71 7.89 -4.20 -12.70
N VAL A 72 6.74 -4.78 -12.38
CA VAL A 72 6.61 -6.24 -12.32
C VAL A 72 6.48 -6.74 -13.75
N GLU A 73 7.45 -7.53 -14.22
CA GLU A 73 7.31 -8.23 -15.50
C GLU A 73 6.08 -9.15 -15.43
N PRO A 74 5.16 -9.11 -16.41
CA PRO A 74 4.06 -10.05 -16.44
C PRO A 74 4.64 -11.47 -16.55
N ASN A 75 4.24 -12.35 -15.63
CA ASN A 75 4.64 -13.76 -15.61
C ASN A 75 4.47 -14.37 -17.02
N GLN A 76 5.57 -14.57 -17.74
CA GLN A 76 5.55 -15.24 -19.02
C GLN A 76 5.10 -16.70 -18.76
N PRO A 77 4.03 -17.20 -19.40
CA PRO A 77 3.62 -18.59 -19.23
C PRO A 77 4.79 -19.51 -19.60
N PRO A 78 4.90 -20.70 -18.96
CA PRO A 78 5.98 -21.62 -19.26
C PRO A 78 5.95 -21.96 -20.74
N ASN A 79 7.03 -21.57 -21.42
CA ASN A 79 7.45 -22.03 -22.74
C ASN A 79 6.88 -23.42 -23.08
N SER A 80 5.82 -23.47 -23.90
CA SER A 80 5.37 -24.68 -24.59
C SER A 80 6.38 -24.98 -25.69
N ARG A 81 7.47 -25.65 -25.31
CA ARG A 81 8.43 -26.23 -26.24
C ARG A 81 7.75 -27.42 -26.94
N ASN A 82 7.41 -27.21 -28.22
CA ASN A 82 7.12 -28.28 -29.17
C ASN A 82 8.36 -29.13 -29.42
#